data_AF-A0A9N9BHL8-F1
#
_entry.id   AF-A0A9N9BHL8-F1
#
_cell.length_a   1.000
_cell.length_b   1.000
_cell.length_c   1.000
_cell.angle_alpha   90.00
_cell.angle_beta   90.00
_cell.angle_gamma   90.00
#
_symmetry.space_group_name_H-M   'P 1'
#
loop_
_entity.id
_entity.type
_entity.pdbx_description
1 polymer ?
#
loop_
_entity_poly.entity_id
_entity_poly.type
_entity_poly.pdbx_seq_one_letter_code
_entity_poly.pdbx_strand_id
1 'polypeptide(L)'
;MFFSPLAWFAYATIPPVCAFFGWLAFPFAFFASILAIVFGTIQLWKAITPCSISNTTSPSSNEMSEYANFASTRKALKTIFSQASDKEITIYEKQLDGVKNLDPVLIISPNQAWINQQGWPAYYTVMDGFATNGLQNRRRDENSRCVFHFADVAELYTVRDNIYNLFPNAFYDSPSRQAQLPNAQLQPIGTAWILTKVGVRKSDFGVDNRFFLII
;
A
#
# COMPACT_ATOMS: atom_id res chain seq x y z
N MET A 1 -16.25 12.29 72.13
CA MET A 1 -16.25 12.81 70.76
C MET A 1 -16.51 11.64 69.82
N PHE A 2 -17.74 11.55 69.32
CA PHE A 2 -18.17 10.50 68.39
C PHE A 2 -17.83 10.94 66.97
N PHE A 3 -16.96 10.21 66.28
CA PHE A 3 -16.79 10.33 64.83
C PHE A 3 -17.87 9.50 64.14
N SER A 4 -18.68 10.14 63.30
CA SER A 4 -19.78 9.52 62.56
C SER A 4 -19.28 8.56 61.47
N PRO A 5 -19.88 7.36 61.28
CA PRO A 5 -19.44 6.35 60.29
C PRO A 5 -19.61 6.81 58.83
N LEU A 6 -20.40 7.87 58.59
CA LEU A 6 -20.69 8.42 57.27
C LEU A 6 -19.51 9.21 56.65
N ALA A 7 -18.51 9.60 57.44
CA ALA A 7 -17.33 10.30 56.91
C ALA A 7 -16.35 9.37 56.18
N TRP A 8 -16.40 8.05 56.43
CA TRP A 8 -15.48 7.09 55.82
C TRP A 8 -15.87 6.73 54.38
N PHE A 9 -17.17 6.73 54.06
CA PHE A 9 -17.65 6.33 52.73
C PHE A 9 -17.46 7.41 51.67
N ALA A 10 -17.32 8.68 52.04
CA ALA A 10 -17.14 9.78 51.09
C ALA A 10 -15.72 9.87 50.51
N TYR A 11 -14.71 9.28 51.18
CA TYR A 11 -13.31 9.36 50.74
C TYR A 11 -12.85 8.19 49.87
N ALA A 12 -13.60 7.07 49.85
CA ALA A 12 -13.18 5.82 49.21
C ALA A 12 -13.74 5.62 47.79
N THR A 13 -14.69 6.42 47.32
CA THR A 13 -15.38 6.19 46.03
C THR A 13 -15.21 7.30 45.00
N ILE A 14 -14.56 8.42 45.36
CA ILE A 14 -14.37 9.56 44.46
C ILE A 14 -13.08 9.51 43.60
N PRO A 15 -11.97 8.84 43.97
CA PRO A 15 -10.74 9.01 43.19
C PRO A 15 -10.48 8.10 41.97
N PRO A 16 -11.30 7.12 41.50
CA PRO A 16 -10.96 6.42 40.26
C PRO A 16 -11.80 6.82 39.04
N VAL A 17 -12.80 7.70 39.14
CA VAL A 17 -13.60 8.05 37.95
C VAL A 17 -12.88 9.07 37.06
N CYS A 18 -12.15 10.02 37.65
CA CYS A 18 -11.39 11.02 36.88
C CYS A 18 -10.17 10.43 36.15
N ALA A 19 -9.58 9.34 36.66
CA ALA A 19 -8.43 8.67 36.03
C ALA A 19 -8.83 7.86 34.78
N PHE A 20 -10.05 7.32 34.73
CA PHE A 20 -10.52 6.54 33.58
C PHE A 20 -10.88 7.40 32.36
N PHE A 21 -11.46 8.60 32.56
CA PHE A 21 -11.76 9.51 31.44
C PHE A 21 -10.51 10.20 30.87
N GLY A 22 -9.49 10.47 31.69
CA GLY A 22 -8.21 11.03 31.22
C GLY A 22 -7.41 10.07 30.33
N TRP A 23 -7.51 8.76 30.58
CA TRP A 23 -6.80 7.73 29.80
C TRP A 23 -7.49 7.36 28.49
N LEU A 24 -8.82 7.54 28.40
CA LEU A 24 -9.55 7.28 27.16
C LEU A 24 -9.37 8.39 26.12
N ALA A 25 -9.11 9.64 26.53
CA ALA A 25 -8.96 10.79 25.62
C ALA A 25 -7.57 10.85 24.94
N PHE A 26 -6.55 10.25 25.54
CA PHE A 26 -5.18 10.26 25.01
C PHE A 26 -5.02 9.58 23.63
N PRO A 27 -5.60 8.40 23.36
CA PRO A 27 -5.53 7.83 22.01
C PRO A 27 -6.27 8.69 20.97
N PHE A 28 -7.44 9.24 21.29
CA PHE A 28 -8.20 10.05 20.32
C PHE A 28 -7.52 11.39 19.98
N ALA A 29 -6.90 12.06 20.96
CA ALA A 29 -6.12 13.27 20.70
C ALA A 29 -4.84 12.98 19.89
N PHE A 30 -4.22 11.82 20.10
CA PHE A 30 -3.05 11.38 19.33
C PHE A 30 -3.42 11.07 17.88
N PHE A 31 -4.55 10.38 17.63
CA PHE A 31 -5.05 10.14 16.26
C PHE A 31 -5.44 11.44 15.54
N ALA A 32 -6.07 12.40 16.22
CA ALA A 32 -6.39 13.70 15.64
C ALA A 32 -5.12 14.52 15.30
N SER A 33 -4.08 14.45 16.15
CA SER A 33 -2.80 15.13 15.91
C SER A 33 -2.04 14.51 14.73
N ILE A 34 -2.02 13.18 14.60
CA ILE A 34 -1.42 12.50 13.43
C ILE A 34 -2.15 12.89 12.14
N LEU A 35 -3.49 12.89 12.14
CA LEU A 35 -4.27 13.31 10.97
C LEU A 35 -4.00 14.79 10.59
N ALA A 36 -3.84 15.67 11.57
CA ALA A 36 -3.50 17.08 11.34
C ALA A 36 -2.08 17.28 10.80
N ILE A 37 -1.10 16.48 11.23
CA ILE A 37 0.29 16.53 10.71
C ILE A 37 0.35 16.00 9.28
N VAL A 38 -0.37 14.91 8.97
CA VAL A 38 -0.49 14.39 7.60
C VAL A 38 -1.19 15.39 6.69
N PHE A 39 -2.29 16.01 7.11
CA PHE A 39 -2.97 17.05 6.31
C PHE A 39 -2.15 18.35 6.19
N GLY A 40 -1.47 18.77 7.25
CA GLY A 40 -0.66 19.98 7.27
C GLY A 40 0.56 19.89 6.36
N THR A 41 1.23 18.73 6.31
CA THR A 41 2.38 18.50 5.41
C THR A 41 1.97 18.45 3.94
N ILE A 42 0.77 17.95 3.63
CA ILE A 42 0.22 17.95 2.26
C ILE A 42 -0.11 19.39 1.80
N GLN A 43 -0.67 20.22 2.68
CA GLN A 43 -0.97 21.62 2.34
C GLN A 43 0.29 22.48 2.22
N LEU A 44 1.33 22.19 3.00
CA LEU A 44 2.62 22.90 2.91
C LEU A 44 3.36 22.59 1.58
N TRP A 45 3.18 21.39 1.01
CA TRP A 45 3.76 21.04 -0.29
C TRP A 45 3.07 21.76 -1.47
N LYS A 46 1.77 22.08 -1.34
CA LYS A 46 1.01 22.89 -2.31
C LYS A 46 1.42 24.37 -2.35
N ALA A 47 2.00 24.91 -1.27
CA ALA A 47 2.43 26.31 -1.21
C ALA A 47 3.80 26.58 -1.86
N ILE A 48 4.59 25.54 -2.16
CA ILE A 48 5.99 25.69 -2.61
C ILE A 48 6.16 25.47 -4.14
N THR A 49 5.10 25.12 -4.87
CA THR A 49 5.17 24.94 -6.33
C THR A 49 4.36 26.00 -7.09
N PRO A 50 5.00 27.06 -7.61
CA PRO A 50 4.38 27.87 -8.64
C PRO A 50 4.66 27.23 -10.01
N CYS A 51 3.65 26.82 -10.77
CA CYS A 51 3.75 26.74 -12.24
C CYS A 51 2.36 26.68 -12.91
N SER A 52 2.00 27.84 -13.45
CA SER A 52 1.23 28.17 -14.66
C SER A 52 0.20 27.22 -15.27
N ILE A 53 -1.01 27.79 -15.29
CA ILE A 53 -2.11 27.73 -16.26
C ILE A 53 -1.73 27.29 -17.69
N SER A 54 -2.52 26.36 -18.24
CA SER A 54 -3.03 26.47 -19.62
C SER A 54 -4.43 25.87 -19.73
N ASN A 55 -5.34 26.64 -20.33
CA ASN A 55 -6.77 26.36 -20.54
C ASN A 55 -6.98 25.19 -21.52
N THR A 56 -8.11 24.49 -21.44
CA THR A 56 -9.24 24.57 -22.42
C THR A 56 -10.38 23.60 -22.04
N THR A 57 -11.56 24.19 -21.77
CA THR A 57 -12.96 23.76 -21.94
C THR A 57 -13.49 22.41 -21.39
N SER A 58 -14.45 22.55 -20.47
CA SER A 58 -15.25 21.53 -19.75
C SER A 58 -16.34 20.85 -20.60
N PRO A 59 -16.88 19.71 -20.13
CA PRO A 59 -18.18 19.79 -19.45
C PRO A 59 -18.28 19.01 -18.12
N SER A 60 -19.20 19.49 -17.25
CA SER A 60 -19.71 18.93 -15.98
C SER A 60 -18.84 19.13 -14.73
N SER A 61 -19.21 20.13 -13.90
CA SER A 61 -18.36 20.79 -12.91
C SER A 61 -18.44 20.30 -11.46
N ASN A 62 -19.11 19.16 -11.17
CA ASN A 62 -19.26 18.74 -9.75
C ASN A 62 -18.48 17.47 -9.37
N GLU A 63 -17.98 16.68 -10.31
CA GLU A 63 -17.15 15.48 -10.02
C GLU A 63 -15.66 15.64 -10.41
N MET A 64 -15.32 16.67 -11.18
CA MET A 64 -13.99 16.80 -11.79
C MET A 64 -12.92 17.41 -10.86
N SER A 65 -13.29 18.01 -9.72
CA SER A 65 -12.36 18.73 -8.85
C SER A 65 -11.62 17.82 -7.87
N GLU A 66 -12.26 16.75 -7.39
CA GLU A 66 -11.69 15.88 -6.35
C GLU A 66 -10.54 15.02 -6.91
N TYR A 67 -10.58 14.69 -8.20
CA TYR A 67 -9.58 13.81 -8.85
C TYR A 67 -8.53 14.53 -9.71
N ALA A 68 -8.54 15.87 -9.73
CA ALA A 68 -7.62 16.66 -10.55
C ALA A 68 -6.15 16.41 -10.19
N ASN A 69 -5.87 16.15 -8.90
CA ASN A 69 -4.52 15.97 -8.36
C ASN A 69 -3.92 14.58 -8.64
N PHE A 70 -4.73 13.59 -9.01
CA PHE A 70 -4.21 12.23 -9.27
C PHE A 70 -3.60 12.12 -10.65
N ALA A 71 -2.55 11.31 -10.74
CA ALA A 71 -1.92 10.97 -12.00
C ALA A 71 -2.91 10.22 -12.91
N SER A 72 -2.71 10.34 -14.22
CA SER A 72 -3.38 9.42 -15.13
C SER A 72 -2.79 8.02 -14.97
N THR A 73 -3.61 6.99 -15.17
CA THR A 73 -3.16 5.58 -15.11
C THR A 73 -1.94 5.33 -16.01
N ARG A 74 -1.96 5.88 -17.24
CA ARG A 74 -0.82 5.82 -18.16
C ARG A 74 0.45 6.46 -17.61
N LYS A 75 0.34 7.61 -16.92
CA LYS A 75 1.51 8.26 -16.31
C LYS A 75 2.08 7.40 -15.18
N ALA A 76 1.23 6.82 -14.34
CA ALA A 76 1.64 5.89 -13.29
C ALA A 76 2.39 4.68 -13.87
N LEU A 77 1.83 4.04 -14.90
CA LEU A 77 2.46 2.90 -15.57
C LEU A 77 3.83 3.25 -16.18
N LYS A 78 3.98 4.43 -16.79
CA LYS A 78 5.28 4.90 -17.30
C LYS A 78 6.30 5.18 -16.19
N THR A 79 5.84 5.57 -15.01
CA THR A 79 6.72 5.71 -13.84
C THR A 79 7.18 4.36 -13.33
N ILE A 80 6.29 3.37 -13.24
CA ILE A 80 6.56 2.03 -12.72
C ILE A 80 7.41 1.21 -13.71
N PHE A 81 7.08 1.29 -14.99
CA PHE A 81 7.75 0.59 -16.09
C PHE A 81 8.46 1.59 -17.01
N SER A 82 9.47 2.28 -16.48
CA SER A 82 10.21 3.34 -17.19
C SER A 82 10.87 2.87 -18.49
N GLN A 83 11.11 1.56 -18.64
CA GLN A 83 11.72 0.96 -19.82
C GLN A 83 10.70 0.31 -20.79
N ALA A 84 9.42 0.27 -20.44
CA ALA A 84 8.40 -0.35 -21.29
C ALA A 84 8.04 0.56 -22.48
N SER A 85 7.77 -0.07 -23.62
CA SER A 85 7.28 0.60 -24.82
C SER A 85 5.86 1.12 -24.63
N ASP A 86 5.46 2.13 -25.42
CA ASP A 86 4.08 2.63 -25.41
C ASP A 86 3.03 1.55 -25.73
N LYS A 87 3.42 0.53 -26.52
CA LYS A 87 2.57 -0.63 -26.84
C LYS A 87 2.31 -1.49 -25.60
N GLU A 88 3.35 -1.79 -24.82
CA GLU A 88 3.23 -2.55 -23.57
C GLU A 88 2.42 -1.77 -22.53
N ILE A 89 2.68 -0.46 -22.39
CA ILE A 89 1.90 0.42 -21.51
C ILE A 89 0.42 0.39 -21.89
N THR A 90 0.09 0.37 -23.18
CA THR A 90 -1.31 0.27 -23.65
C THR A 90 -1.95 -1.07 -23.28
N ILE A 91 -1.18 -2.17 -23.27
CA ILE A 91 -1.67 -3.48 -22.83
C ILE A 91 -1.98 -3.43 -21.33
N TYR A 92 -1.06 -2.93 -20.51
CA TYR A 92 -1.29 -2.81 -19.07
C TYR A 92 -2.44 -1.85 -18.74
N GLU A 93 -2.58 -0.74 -19.47
CA GLU A 93 -3.71 0.18 -19.30
C GLU A 93 -5.05 -0.51 -19.55
N LYS A 94 -5.14 -1.35 -20.60
CA LYS A 94 -6.35 -2.14 -20.87
C LYS A 94 -6.65 -3.17 -19.78
N GLN A 95 -5.63 -3.80 -19.19
CA GLN A 95 -5.80 -4.70 -18.04
C GLN A 95 -6.41 -3.94 -16.84
N LEU A 96 -6.00 -2.69 -16.63
CA LEU A 96 -6.51 -1.83 -15.56
C LEU A 96 -7.91 -1.25 -15.82
N ASP A 97 -8.39 -1.24 -17.06
CA ASP A 97 -9.74 -0.77 -17.37
C ASP A 97 -10.82 -1.69 -16.75
N GLY A 98 -10.55 -2.99 -16.67
CA GLY A 98 -11.44 -4.00 -16.07
C GLY A 98 -11.45 -4.01 -14.53
N VAL A 99 -10.51 -3.30 -13.88
CA VAL A 99 -10.41 -3.22 -12.43
C VAL A 99 -11.45 -2.27 -11.88
N LYS A 100 -12.15 -2.67 -10.82
CA LYS A 100 -13.12 -1.81 -10.14
C LYS A 100 -12.40 -0.68 -9.43
N ASN A 101 -13.10 0.44 -9.23
CA ASN A 101 -12.53 1.53 -8.44
C ASN A 101 -12.26 1.05 -7.01
N LEU A 102 -11.13 1.48 -6.44
CA LEU A 102 -10.64 1.13 -5.11
C LEU A 102 -10.10 -0.29 -4.91
N ASP A 103 -10.28 -1.20 -5.87
CA ASP A 103 -9.61 -2.51 -5.84
C ASP A 103 -8.09 -2.33 -5.98
N PRO A 104 -7.27 -2.94 -5.11
CA PRO A 104 -5.83 -2.79 -5.18
C PRO A 104 -5.25 -3.61 -6.32
N VAL A 105 -4.30 -3.00 -7.02
CA VAL A 105 -3.47 -3.64 -8.02
C VAL A 105 -2.04 -3.68 -7.53
N LEU A 106 -1.49 -4.87 -7.42
CA LEU A 106 -0.07 -5.07 -7.19
C LEU A 106 0.65 -5.06 -8.53
N ILE A 107 1.65 -4.20 -8.68
CA ILE A 107 2.55 -4.23 -9.83
C ILE A 107 3.95 -4.56 -9.32
N ILE A 108 4.58 -5.59 -9.90
CA ILE A 108 5.93 -6.01 -9.54
C ILE A 108 6.88 -5.65 -10.68
N SER A 109 7.79 -4.72 -10.42
CA SER A 109 8.92 -4.45 -11.31
C SER A 109 10.04 -5.47 -11.01
N PRO A 110 10.56 -6.21 -12.01
CA PRO A 110 11.53 -7.27 -11.79
C PRO A 110 12.86 -6.75 -11.24
N ASN A 111 13.49 -7.51 -10.33
CA ASN A 111 14.86 -7.28 -9.89
C ASN A 111 15.83 -8.18 -10.67
N GLN A 112 16.61 -7.59 -11.58
CA GLN A 112 17.55 -8.34 -12.40
C GLN A 112 18.64 -9.04 -11.58
N ALA A 113 19.06 -8.49 -10.43
CA ALA A 113 20.06 -9.14 -9.58
C ALA A 113 19.54 -10.46 -9.00
N TRP A 114 18.27 -10.49 -8.58
CA TRP A 114 17.61 -11.71 -8.12
C TRP A 114 17.44 -12.72 -9.25
N ILE A 115 17.01 -12.28 -10.43
CA ILE A 115 16.84 -13.14 -11.61
C ILE A 115 18.17 -13.73 -12.04
N ASN A 116 19.27 -12.98 -11.96
CA ASN A 116 20.61 -13.50 -12.27
C ASN A 116 21.07 -14.58 -11.28
N GLN A 117 20.57 -14.56 -10.04
CA GLN A 117 20.89 -15.55 -9.01
C GLN A 117 20.02 -16.80 -9.11
N GLN A 118 18.71 -16.65 -9.35
CA GLN A 118 17.72 -17.74 -9.26
C GLN A 118 17.23 -18.25 -10.64
N GLY A 119 17.42 -17.44 -11.68
CA GLY A 119 16.98 -17.73 -13.04
C GLY A 119 15.55 -17.31 -13.36
N TRP A 120 15.28 -17.12 -14.65
CA TRP A 120 13.94 -16.81 -15.18
C TRP A 120 12.86 -17.86 -14.84
N PRO A 121 13.14 -19.18 -14.87
CA PRO A 121 12.14 -20.18 -14.50
C PRO A 121 11.64 -20.03 -13.05
N ALA A 122 12.55 -19.73 -12.11
CA ALA A 122 12.19 -19.46 -10.72
C ALA A 122 11.35 -18.19 -10.61
N TYR A 123 11.75 -17.12 -11.32
CA TYR A 123 10.99 -15.87 -11.37
C TYR A 123 9.54 -16.10 -11.83
N TYR A 124 9.35 -16.80 -12.96
CA TYR A 124 8.01 -17.08 -13.48
C TYR A 124 7.18 -17.93 -12.53
N THR A 125 7.79 -18.88 -11.83
CA THR A 125 7.10 -19.72 -10.85
C THR A 125 6.54 -18.89 -9.70
N VAL A 126 7.31 -17.94 -9.18
CA VAL A 126 6.84 -17.04 -8.10
C VAL A 126 5.72 -16.11 -8.61
N MET A 127 5.88 -15.52 -9.81
CA MET A 127 4.85 -14.65 -10.40
C MET A 127 3.55 -15.42 -10.70
N ASP A 128 3.66 -16.66 -11.17
CA ASP A 128 2.52 -17.54 -11.39
C ASP A 128 1.83 -17.90 -10.05
N GLY A 129 2.62 -17.99 -8.98
CA GLY A 129 2.12 -18.09 -7.60
C GLY A 129 1.26 -16.88 -7.20
N PHE A 130 1.76 -15.65 -7.36
CA PHE A 130 0.98 -14.43 -7.08
C PHE A 130 -0.34 -14.39 -7.85
N ALA A 131 -0.36 -14.95 -9.05
CA ALA A 131 -1.53 -14.95 -9.89
C ALA A 131 -2.58 -16.00 -9.50
N THR A 132 -2.22 -17.05 -8.74
CA THR A 132 -3.07 -18.25 -8.58
C THR A 132 -3.23 -18.77 -7.15
N ASN A 133 -2.29 -18.49 -6.24
CA ASN A 133 -2.24 -19.17 -4.96
C ASN A 133 -3.34 -18.72 -3.99
N GLY A 134 -4.16 -19.66 -3.51
CA GLY A 134 -5.23 -19.38 -2.55
C GLY A 134 -6.46 -18.69 -3.16
N LEU A 135 -6.58 -18.66 -4.49
CA LEU A 135 -7.60 -17.89 -5.21
C LEU A 135 -8.65 -18.79 -5.87
N GLN A 136 -9.92 -18.39 -5.76
CA GLN A 136 -11.08 -19.19 -6.14
C GLN A 136 -11.40 -19.17 -7.66
N ASN A 137 -10.46 -19.61 -8.51
CA ASN A 137 -10.69 -20.05 -9.91
C ASN A 137 -10.35 -19.09 -11.06
N ARG A 138 -9.71 -17.93 -10.83
CA ARG A 138 -9.15 -17.14 -11.95
C ARG A 138 -7.80 -16.56 -11.62
N ARG A 139 -6.90 -16.66 -12.61
CA ARG A 139 -5.59 -16.03 -12.60
C ARG A 139 -5.76 -14.51 -12.54
N ARG A 140 -5.00 -13.83 -11.68
CA ARG A 140 -5.21 -12.40 -11.34
C ARG A 140 -4.47 -11.38 -12.20
N ASP A 141 -3.75 -11.81 -13.22
CA ASP A 141 -2.79 -10.95 -13.93
C ASP A 141 -2.97 -10.94 -15.45
N GLU A 142 -4.00 -11.62 -15.96
CA GLU A 142 -4.22 -11.84 -17.39
C GLU A 142 -2.96 -12.36 -18.13
N ASN A 143 -2.17 -13.19 -17.46
CA ASN A 143 -0.89 -13.75 -17.93
C ASN A 143 0.24 -12.71 -18.12
N SER A 144 0.12 -11.50 -17.57
CA SER A 144 1.18 -10.47 -17.62
C SER A 144 2.42 -10.82 -16.79
N ARG A 145 2.25 -11.57 -15.69
CA ARG A 145 3.27 -11.88 -14.68
C ARG A 145 3.91 -10.65 -14.03
N CYS A 146 3.23 -9.51 -14.06
CA CYS A 146 3.72 -8.28 -13.45
C CYS A 146 2.63 -7.36 -12.91
N VAL A 147 1.38 -7.46 -13.38
CA VAL A 147 0.23 -6.68 -12.91
C VAL A 147 -0.81 -7.64 -12.35
N PHE A 148 -1.11 -7.57 -11.06
CA PHE A 148 -2.01 -8.49 -10.36
C PHE A 148 -3.16 -7.73 -9.70
N HIS A 149 -4.38 -8.21 -9.88
CA HIS A 149 -5.60 -7.60 -9.36
C HIS A 149 -6.14 -8.39 -8.18
N PHE A 150 -6.56 -7.71 -7.12
CA PHE A 150 -7.15 -8.35 -5.95
C PHE A 150 -8.49 -7.70 -5.60
N ALA A 151 -9.37 -8.46 -4.96
CA ALA A 151 -10.68 -7.97 -4.54
C ALA A 151 -10.57 -6.88 -3.46
N ASP A 152 -9.58 -7.00 -2.59
CA ASP A 152 -9.27 -6.06 -1.54
C ASP A 152 -7.83 -6.23 -1.05
N VAL A 153 -7.42 -5.36 -0.12
CA VAL A 153 -6.07 -5.35 0.45
C VAL A 153 -5.81 -6.61 1.29
N ALA A 154 -6.84 -7.21 1.90
CA ALA A 154 -6.68 -8.42 2.71
C ALA A 154 -6.37 -9.64 1.84
N GLU A 155 -7.03 -9.80 0.68
CA GLU A 155 -6.71 -10.84 -0.31
C GLU A 155 -5.25 -10.68 -0.79
N LEU A 156 -4.84 -9.45 -1.12
CA LEU A 156 -3.47 -9.13 -1.57
C LEU A 156 -2.40 -9.57 -0.54
N TYR A 157 -2.55 -9.19 0.72
CA TYR A 157 -1.56 -9.56 1.76
C TYR A 157 -1.66 -11.03 2.17
N THR A 158 -2.85 -11.65 2.08
CA THR A 158 -2.99 -13.11 2.25
C THR A 158 -2.18 -13.86 1.18
N VAL A 159 -2.28 -13.44 -0.08
CA VAL A 159 -1.50 -14.03 -1.19
C VAL A 159 -0.02 -13.80 -0.97
N ARG A 160 0.40 -12.59 -0.58
CA ARG A 160 1.81 -12.30 -0.23
C ARG A 160 2.35 -13.28 0.81
N ASP A 161 1.62 -13.49 1.91
CA ASP A 161 2.08 -14.34 3.01
C ASP A 161 2.13 -15.82 2.59
N ASN A 162 1.16 -16.28 1.78
CA ASN A 162 1.23 -17.61 1.17
C ASN A 162 2.44 -17.77 0.26
N ILE A 163 2.76 -16.74 -0.53
CA ILE A 163 3.90 -16.74 -1.44
C ILE A 163 5.22 -16.73 -0.67
N TYR A 164 5.30 -16.02 0.46
CA TYR A 164 6.44 -16.12 1.36
C TYR A 164 6.64 -17.55 1.89
N ASN A 165 5.56 -18.23 2.29
CA ASN A 165 5.63 -19.60 2.78
C ASN A 165 6.11 -20.60 1.71
N LEU A 166 5.77 -20.36 0.44
CA LEU A 166 6.16 -21.23 -0.68
C LEU A 166 7.55 -20.91 -1.25
N PHE A 167 7.88 -19.63 -1.34
CA PHE A 167 9.08 -19.12 -1.99
C PHE A 167 9.80 -18.10 -1.09
N PRO A 168 10.33 -18.54 0.07
CA PRO A 168 10.96 -17.62 1.02
C PRO A 168 12.17 -16.88 0.40
N ASN A 169 12.85 -17.49 -0.57
CA ASN A 169 13.96 -16.88 -1.30
C ASN A 169 13.55 -15.73 -2.24
N ALA A 170 12.25 -15.49 -2.48
CA ALA A 170 11.76 -14.34 -3.23
C ALA A 170 11.73 -13.04 -2.39
N PHE A 171 11.89 -13.17 -1.07
CA PHE A 171 11.77 -12.07 -0.12
C PHE A 171 13.14 -11.68 0.44
N TYR A 172 13.28 -10.41 0.82
CA TYR A 172 14.49 -9.85 1.40
C TYR A 172 14.55 -10.13 2.90
N ASP A 173 15.65 -10.71 3.36
CA ASP A 173 15.93 -10.84 4.79
C ASP A 173 16.36 -9.48 5.36
N SER A 174 15.75 -9.04 6.45
CA SER A 174 16.19 -7.82 7.15
C SER A 174 17.66 -7.92 7.61
N PRO A 175 18.40 -6.79 7.73
CA PRO A 175 19.80 -6.81 8.16
C PRO A 175 20.04 -7.56 9.49
N SER A 176 19.08 -7.49 10.41
CA SER A 176 19.09 -8.23 11.67
C SER A 176 19.04 -9.75 11.47
N ARG A 177 18.27 -10.25 10.50
CA ARG A 177 18.23 -11.68 10.14
C ARG A 177 19.44 -12.11 9.35
N GLN A 178 19.95 -11.24 8.47
CA GLN A 178 21.16 -11.54 7.68
C GLN A 178 22.36 -11.86 8.56
N ALA A 179 22.53 -11.16 9.69
CA ALA A 179 23.59 -11.42 10.65
C ALA A 179 23.52 -12.82 11.30
N GLN A 180 22.37 -13.49 11.22
CA GLN A 180 22.11 -14.79 11.84
C GLN A 180 22.10 -15.94 10.83
N LEU A 181 22.06 -15.64 9.52
CA LEU A 181 21.89 -16.62 8.46
C LEU A 181 23.10 -16.64 7.52
N PRO A 182 23.81 -17.78 7.37
CA PRO A 182 24.99 -17.87 6.51
C PRO A 182 24.69 -17.67 5.01
N ASN A 183 23.44 -17.89 4.59
CA ASN A 183 22.99 -17.75 3.19
C ASN A 183 21.77 -16.83 3.10
N ALA A 184 21.84 -15.64 3.70
CA ALA A 184 20.73 -14.71 3.73
C ALA A 184 20.36 -14.17 2.34
N GLN A 185 19.06 -13.98 2.09
CA GLN A 185 18.56 -13.44 0.84
C GLN A 185 18.68 -11.91 0.81
N LEU A 186 19.67 -11.42 0.07
CA LEU A 186 20.04 -10.00 0.02
C LEU A 186 19.27 -9.16 -1.01
N GLN A 187 18.48 -9.80 -1.87
CA GLN A 187 17.74 -9.14 -2.93
C GLN A 187 16.30 -9.67 -2.94
N PRO A 188 15.26 -8.82 -2.91
CA PRO A 188 13.92 -9.31 -3.17
C PRO A 188 13.76 -9.59 -4.67
N ILE A 189 12.73 -10.37 -5.02
CA ILE A 189 12.38 -10.70 -6.41
C ILE A 189 12.09 -9.47 -7.29
N GLY A 190 11.67 -8.36 -6.68
CA GLY A 190 11.30 -7.14 -7.38
C GLY A 190 10.94 -6.00 -6.44
N THR A 191 10.48 -4.92 -7.05
CA THR A 191 9.88 -3.77 -6.35
C THR A 191 8.36 -3.87 -6.45
N ALA A 192 7.68 -3.85 -5.32
CA ALA A 192 6.23 -3.83 -5.27
C ALA A 192 5.69 -2.40 -5.35
N TRP A 193 4.74 -2.20 -6.23
CA TRP A 193 3.95 -0.98 -6.36
C TRP A 193 2.50 -1.32 -6.12
N ILE A 194 1.84 -0.53 -5.29
CA ILE A 194 0.39 -0.65 -5.09
C ILE A 194 -0.24 0.50 -5.86
N LEU A 195 -1.11 0.15 -6.81
CA LEU A 195 -1.90 1.08 -7.60
C LEU A 195 -3.36 0.89 -7.21
N THR A 196 -4.03 2.00 -6.89
CA THR A 196 -5.47 2.03 -6.60
C THR A 196 -6.15 2.93 -7.63
N LYS A 197 -7.15 2.41 -8.32
CA LYS A 197 -7.94 3.19 -9.25
C LYS A 197 -8.90 4.08 -8.48
N VAL A 198 -8.72 5.39 -8.59
CA VAL A 198 -9.54 6.39 -7.87
C VAL A 198 -10.60 7.02 -8.77
N GLY A 199 -10.52 6.84 -10.09
CA GLY A 199 -11.54 7.31 -11.02
C GLY A 199 -11.34 6.80 -12.44
N VAL A 200 -12.17 7.29 -13.38
CA VAL A 200 -12.08 6.94 -14.79
C VAL A 200 -10.75 7.46 -15.35
N ARG A 201 -9.74 6.57 -15.43
CA ARG A 201 -8.34 6.83 -15.85
C ARG A 201 -7.49 7.62 -14.86
N LYS A 202 -7.89 7.67 -13.59
CA LYS A 202 -7.12 8.28 -12.50
C LYS A 202 -6.69 7.20 -11.52
N SER A 203 -5.43 7.23 -11.15
CA SER A 203 -4.86 6.25 -10.21
C SER A 203 -4.02 6.96 -9.16
N ASP A 204 -4.14 6.48 -7.94
CA ASP A 204 -3.14 6.68 -6.90
C ASP A 204 -2.17 5.50 -6.92
N PHE A 205 -0.88 5.75 -6.68
CA PHE A 205 0.11 4.69 -6.68
C PHE A 205 1.32 5.04 -5.83
N GLY A 206 1.91 4.01 -5.22
CA GLY A 206 3.10 4.15 -4.38
C GLY A 206 3.90 2.86 -4.32
N VAL A 207 5.18 3.01 -3.98
CA VAL A 207 6.05 1.85 -3.69
C VAL A 207 5.73 1.34 -2.29
N ASP A 208 5.52 0.03 -2.15
CA ASP A 208 5.51 -0.63 -0.85
C ASP A 208 6.88 -1.27 -0.58
N ASN A 209 7.75 -0.50 0.09
CA ASN A 209 9.11 -0.94 0.45
C ASN A 209 9.14 -2.10 1.45
N ARG A 210 8.00 -2.43 2.08
CA ARG A 210 7.91 -3.50 3.08
C ARG A 210 7.28 -4.76 2.53
N PHE A 211 6.71 -4.70 1.33
CA PHE A 211 6.01 -5.83 0.71
C PHE A 211 6.89 -7.08 0.65
N PHE A 212 8.13 -6.97 0.16
CA PHE A 212 9.05 -8.11 0.11
C PHE A 212 9.98 -8.23 1.30
N LEU A 213 9.76 -7.46 2.38
CA LEU A 213 10.66 -7.47 3.53
C LEU A 213 10.17 -8.46 4.60
N ILE A 214 11.06 -9.35 5.02
CA ILE A 214 10.84 -10.23 6.16
C ILE A 214 11.40 -9.54 7.40
N ILE A 215 10.52 -9.30 8.37
CA ILE A 215 10.87 -8.67 9.65
C ILE A 215 11.27 -9.76 10.63
#